data_AF-A0A4R4ZFM9-F1
#
_entry.id   AF-A0A4R4ZFM9-F1
#
_cell.length_a   1.000
_cell.length_b   1.000
_cell.length_c   1.000
_cell.angle_alpha   90.00
_cell.angle_beta   90.00
_cell.angle_gamma   90.00
#
_symmetry.space_group_name_H-M   'P 1'
#
loop_
_entity.id
_entity.type
_entity.pdbx_description
1 polymer ?
#
loop_
_entity_poly.entity_id
_entity_poly.type
_entity_poly.pdbx_seq_one_letter_code
_entity_poly.pdbx_strand_id
1 'polypeptide(L)'
;MTQRRIDIVSSQEPPTCPRCRQEGLLLARVPYGWTNAGGAAVEGRNEVVLCAACDTNAPHAAPLIAWFHVRGTVEPDYSEEFLRLLAGWAEQVSVPPLDRQRLETEIEQWRRGRTVARRT
;
A
#
# COMPACT_ATOMS: atom_id res chain seq x y z
N MET A 1 6.11 -14.46 -13.73
CA MET A 1 5.30 -13.49 -12.98
C MET A 1 5.33 -13.92 -11.53
N THR A 2 5.99 -13.17 -10.66
CA THR A 2 6.13 -13.52 -9.24
C THR A 2 4.76 -13.41 -8.57
N GLN A 3 4.25 -14.50 -8.02
CA GLN A 3 2.92 -14.55 -7.42
C GLN A 3 2.92 -13.71 -6.13
N ARG A 4 2.46 -12.45 -6.23
CA ARG A 4 2.33 -11.54 -5.09
C ARG A 4 1.10 -11.92 -4.28
N ARG A 5 1.31 -12.53 -3.11
CA ARG A 5 0.25 -12.90 -2.18
C ARG A 5 -0.15 -11.67 -1.35
N ILE A 6 -1.38 -11.19 -1.55
CA ILE A 6 -2.01 -10.17 -0.72
C ILE A 6 -2.84 -10.90 0.33
N ASP A 7 -2.58 -10.65 1.62
CA ASP A 7 -3.41 -11.20 2.69
C ASP A 7 -4.40 -10.13 3.18
N ILE A 8 -5.69 -10.47 3.23
CA ILE A 8 -6.70 -9.65 3.88
C ILE A 8 -6.70 -9.99 5.37
N VAL A 9 -6.56 -8.98 6.22
CA VAL A 9 -6.66 -9.15 7.67
C VAL A 9 -8.11 -8.95 8.05
N SER A 10 -8.82 -10.06 8.27
CA SER A 10 -10.22 -10.05 8.72
C SER A 10 -10.29 -9.98 10.24
N SER A 11 -10.84 -8.90 10.78
CA SER A 11 -11.21 -8.74 12.20
C SER A 11 -12.71 -8.45 12.32
N GLN A 12 -13.28 -8.68 13.50
CA GLN A 12 -14.68 -8.33 13.81
C GLN A 12 -14.91 -6.81 13.83
N GLU A 13 -13.87 -6.04 14.13
CA GLU A 13 -13.90 -4.58 14.17
C GLU A 13 -13.26 -3.99 12.91
N PRO A 14 -13.79 -2.88 12.35
CA PRO A 14 -13.16 -2.15 11.27
C PRO A 14 -11.76 -1.65 11.66
N PRO A 15 -10.77 -1.72 10.76
CA PRO A 15 -9.43 -1.21 11.05
C PRO A 15 -9.45 0.30 11.22
N THR A 16 -8.62 0.86 12.11
CA THR A 16 -8.47 2.32 12.23
C THR A 16 -7.53 2.86 11.15
N CYS A 17 -7.95 3.91 10.43
CA CYS A 17 -7.10 4.59 9.45
C CYS A 17 -5.97 5.37 10.14
N PRO A 18 -4.69 5.13 9.82
CA PRO A 18 -3.57 5.84 10.44
C PRO A 18 -3.48 7.31 10.02
N ARG A 19 -4.10 7.71 8.89
CA ARG A 19 -4.06 9.09 8.36
C ARG A 19 -5.06 10.02 9.03
N CYS A 20 -6.31 9.58 9.16
CA CYS A 20 -7.41 10.42 9.66
C CYS A 20 -8.05 9.91 10.95
N ARG A 21 -7.60 8.76 11.47
CA ARG A 21 -8.12 8.10 12.68
C ARG A 21 -9.60 7.66 12.61
N GLN A 22 -10.23 7.76 11.46
CA GLN A 22 -11.58 7.23 11.22
C GLN A 22 -11.54 5.72 10.91
N GLU A 23 -12.70 5.08 10.92
CA GLU A 23 -12.85 3.69 10.50
C GLU A 23 -12.43 3.50 9.02
N GLY A 24 -11.66 2.46 8.78
CA GLY A 24 -11.25 1.98 7.47
C GLY A 24 -12.14 0.84 7.00
N LEU A 25 -12.12 0.58 5.68
CA LEU A 25 -12.92 -0.46 5.06
C LEU A 25 -12.22 -1.82 5.05
N LEU A 26 -10.89 -1.81 4.95
CA LEU A 26 -10.09 -3.01 4.75
C LEU A 26 -8.67 -2.80 5.29
N LEU A 27 -8.13 -3.82 5.93
CA LEU A 27 -6.70 -3.94 6.25
C LEU A 27 -6.11 -5.06 5.40
N ALA A 28 -5.09 -4.74 4.61
CA ALA A 28 -4.36 -5.72 3.80
C ALA A 28 -2.88 -5.73 4.13
N ARG A 29 -2.27 -6.91 4.07
CA ARG A 29 -0.82 -7.10 4.05
C ARG A 29 -0.37 -7.28 2.62
N VAL A 30 0.28 -6.26 2.09
CA VAL A 30 0.84 -6.28 0.73
C VAL A 30 2.32 -6.65 0.80
N PRO A 31 2.81 -7.51 -0.11
CA PRO A 31 4.21 -7.82 -0.17
C PRO A 31 5.00 -6.57 -0.56
N TYR A 32 6.10 -6.36 0.15
CA TYR A 32 7.11 -5.37 -0.15
C TYR A 32 8.46 -6.10 -0.23
N GLY A 33 9.37 -5.62 -1.05
CA GLY A 33 10.69 -6.25 -1.11
C GLY A 33 11.63 -5.47 -1.98
N TRP A 34 12.91 -5.70 -1.74
CA TRP A 34 14.00 -5.07 -2.48
C TRP A 34 15.21 -6.00 -2.50
N THR A 35 16.08 -5.81 -3.48
CA THR A 35 17.36 -6.50 -3.53
C THR A 35 18.38 -5.68 -2.75
N ASN A 36 19.01 -6.30 -1.74
CA ASN A 36 20.04 -5.63 -0.97
C ASN A 36 21.37 -5.51 -1.75
N ALA A 37 22.35 -4.85 -1.15
CA ALA A 37 23.66 -4.63 -1.77
C ALA A 37 24.44 -5.91 -2.11
N GLY A 38 24.16 -7.00 -1.41
CA GLY A 38 24.77 -8.31 -1.67
C GLY A 38 24.04 -9.12 -2.74
N GLY A 39 23.02 -8.56 -3.40
CA GLY A 39 22.22 -9.28 -4.40
C GLY A 39 21.16 -10.21 -3.80
N ALA A 40 21.02 -10.25 -2.47
CA ALA A 40 19.99 -11.06 -1.82
C ALA A 40 18.64 -10.33 -1.80
N ALA A 41 17.57 -11.08 -2.07
CA ALA A 41 16.21 -10.59 -1.95
C ALA A 41 15.84 -10.42 -0.48
N VAL A 42 15.39 -9.22 -0.13
CA VAL A 42 14.79 -8.92 1.17
C VAL A 42 13.29 -8.83 0.94
N GLU A 43 12.55 -9.77 1.54
CA GLU A 43 11.10 -9.82 1.51
C GLU A 43 10.53 -9.23 2.79
N GLY A 44 9.44 -8.48 2.66
CA GLY A 44 8.70 -7.88 3.75
C GLY A 44 7.21 -7.81 3.43
N ARG A 45 6.41 -7.43 4.42
CA ARG A 45 4.99 -7.15 4.23
C ARG A 45 4.66 -5.82 4.90
N ASN A 46 3.91 -4.99 4.19
CA ASN A 46 3.39 -3.75 4.73
C ASN A 46 1.89 -3.89 4.99
N GLU A 47 1.46 -3.41 6.15
CA GLU A 47 0.05 -3.27 6.48
C GLU A 47 -0.48 -1.95 5.93
N VAL A 48 -1.55 -2.02 5.14
CA VAL A 48 -2.17 -0.87 4.48
C VAL A 48 -3.67 -0.90 4.70
N VAL A 49 -4.21 0.26 5.09
CA VAL A 49 -5.64 0.46 5.34
C VAL A 49 -6.26 1.20 4.17
N LEU A 50 -7.30 0.61 3.57
CA LEU A 50 -8.19 1.30 2.65
C LEU A 50 -9.13 2.19 3.45
N CYS A 51 -9.09 3.50 3.22
CA CYS A 51 -9.94 4.46 3.91
C CYS A 51 -10.80 5.24 2.93
N ALA A 52 -12.13 5.16 3.08
CA ALA A 52 -13.06 5.88 2.21
C ALA A 52 -12.77 7.39 2.18
N ALA A 53 -12.51 8.00 3.34
CA ALA A 53 -12.26 9.44 3.43
C ALA A 53 -10.94 9.86 2.75
N CYS A 54 -9.86 9.11 2.96
CA CYS A 54 -8.55 9.50 2.47
C CYS A 54 -8.25 9.03 1.03
N ASP A 55 -8.89 7.96 0.58
CA ASP A 55 -8.61 7.33 -0.72
C ASP A 55 -9.72 7.54 -1.77
N THR A 56 -10.75 8.32 -1.48
CA THR A 56 -11.90 8.56 -2.39
C THR A 56 -11.46 8.98 -3.80
N ASN A 57 -10.39 9.77 -3.93
CA ASN A 57 -9.90 10.27 -5.22
C ASN A 57 -8.76 9.45 -5.81
N ALA A 58 -8.33 8.36 -5.15
CA ALA A 58 -7.26 7.52 -5.65
C ALA A 58 -7.80 6.57 -6.75
N PRO A 59 -7.23 6.57 -7.97
CA PRO A 59 -7.79 5.87 -9.13
C PRO A 59 -8.05 4.37 -8.91
N HIS A 60 -7.17 3.67 -8.20
CA HIS A 60 -7.35 2.24 -7.93
C HIS A 60 -8.07 1.94 -6.61
N ALA A 61 -8.25 2.94 -5.74
CA ALA A 61 -8.96 2.78 -4.49
C ALA A 61 -10.46 3.10 -4.63
N ALA A 62 -10.82 4.11 -5.42
CA ALA A 62 -12.21 4.57 -5.58
C ALA A 62 -13.17 3.45 -6.04
N PRO A 63 -12.82 2.60 -7.03
CA PRO A 63 -13.69 1.49 -7.44
C PRO A 63 -13.85 0.42 -6.34
N LEU A 64 -12.78 0.15 -5.58
CA LEU A 64 -12.83 -0.79 -4.46
C LEU A 64 -13.68 -0.24 -3.31
N ILE A 65 -13.58 1.07 -3.02
CA ILE A 65 -14.45 1.77 -2.06
C ILE A 65 -15.92 1.68 -2.49
N ALA A 66 -16.21 1.94 -3.77
CA ALA A 66 -17.56 1.84 -4.31
C ALA A 66 -18.13 0.41 -4.16
N TRP A 67 -17.30 -0.61 -4.41
CA TRP A 67 -17.68 -2.01 -4.19
C TRP A 67 -18.08 -2.27 -2.74
N PHE A 68 -17.31 -1.78 -1.76
CA PHE A 68 -17.64 -1.88 -0.32
C PHE A 68 -18.96 -1.17 0.03
N HIS A 69 -19.27 -0.02 -0.58
CA HIS A 69 -20.54 0.67 -0.31
C HIS A 69 -21.76 -0.09 -0.86
N VAL A 70 -21.60 -0.82 -1.97
CA VAL A 70 -22.70 -1.57 -2.61
C VAL A 70 -22.90 -2.95 -1.96
N ARG A 71 -21.80 -3.64 -1.61
CA ARG A 71 -21.83 -5.03 -1.12
C ARG A 71 -21.70 -5.15 0.39
N GLY A 72 -21.26 -4.10 1.08
CA GLY A 72 -21.06 -4.11 2.52
C GLY A 72 -19.79 -4.85 2.91
N THR A 73 -19.93 -6.07 3.41
CA THR A 73 -18.83 -6.89 3.92
C THR A 73 -18.37 -7.93 2.90
N VAL A 74 -17.11 -8.36 3.05
CA VAL A 74 -16.54 -9.37 2.17
C VAL A 74 -16.88 -10.75 2.71
N GLU A 75 -17.64 -11.54 1.94
CA GLU A 75 -17.89 -12.95 2.23
C GLU A 75 -16.64 -13.81 1.99
N PRO A 76 -16.53 -15.01 2.60
CA PRO A 76 -15.34 -15.86 2.47
C PRO A 76 -14.98 -16.24 1.03
N ASP A 77 -15.98 -16.31 0.14
CA ASP A 77 -15.81 -16.52 -1.29
C ASP A 77 -15.70 -15.17 -2.01
N TYR A 78 -14.48 -14.65 -2.04
CA TYR A 78 -14.16 -13.42 -2.75
C TYR A 78 -14.59 -13.49 -4.22
N SER A 79 -15.49 -12.59 -4.65
CA SER A 79 -15.84 -12.46 -6.07
C SER A 79 -14.61 -12.11 -6.92
N GLU A 80 -14.55 -12.60 -8.17
CA GLU A 80 -13.47 -12.26 -9.11
C GLU A 80 -13.32 -10.75 -9.31
N GLU A 81 -14.44 -10.03 -9.26
CA GLU A 81 -14.46 -8.57 -9.31
C GLU A 81 -13.69 -7.96 -8.15
N PHE A 82 -13.99 -8.40 -6.92
CA PHE A 82 -13.29 -7.94 -5.72
C PHE A 82 -11.78 -8.24 -5.80
N LEU A 83 -11.38 -9.44 -6.21
CA LEU A 83 -9.97 -9.81 -6.32
C LEU A 83 -9.22 -8.94 -7.33
N ARG A 84 -9.85 -8.60 -8.45
CA ARG A 84 -9.27 -7.70 -9.46
C ARG A 84 -9.13 -6.27 -8.93
N LEU A 85 -10.14 -5.75 -8.22
CA LEU A 85 -10.09 -4.42 -7.61
C LEU A 85 -9.03 -4.35 -6.51
N LEU A 86 -8.95 -5.39 -5.68
CA LEU A 86 -7.94 -5.54 -4.63
C LEU A 86 -6.52 -5.55 -5.22
N ALA A 87 -6.29 -6.31 -6.28
CA ALA A 87 -4.98 -6.37 -6.94
C ALA A 87 -4.57 -5.00 -7.50
N GLY A 88 -5.48 -4.29 -8.17
CA GLY A 88 -5.21 -2.95 -8.69
C GLY A 88 -4.87 -1.95 -7.59
N TRP A 89 -5.63 -1.97 -6.50
CA TRP A 89 -5.34 -1.13 -5.34
C TRP A 89 -3.99 -1.49 -4.69
N ALA A 90 -3.70 -2.77 -4.50
CA ALA A 90 -2.46 -3.26 -3.90
C ALA A 90 -1.21 -2.86 -4.69
N GLU A 91 -1.27 -2.89 -6.02
CA GLU A 91 -0.18 -2.39 -6.87
C GLU A 91 0.04 -0.87 -6.70
N GLN A 92 -1.03 -0.09 -6.52
CA GLN A 92 -0.92 1.35 -6.29
C GLN A 92 -0.30 1.69 -4.93
N VAL A 93 -0.66 0.95 -3.88
CA VAL A 93 -0.14 1.19 -2.51
C VAL A 93 1.16 0.47 -2.22
N SER A 94 1.63 -0.37 -3.15
CA SER A 94 2.96 -0.97 -3.05
C SER A 94 4.01 0.13 -3.16
N VAL A 95 4.90 0.20 -2.16
CA VAL A 95 6.01 1.16 -2.18
C VAL A 95 6.89 0.85 -3.39
N PRO A 96 7.12 1.82 -4.30
CA PRO A 96 8.01 1.62 -5.44
C PRO A 96 9.39 1.15 -4.97
N PRO A 97 10.11 0.34 -5.76
CA PRO A 97 11.47 -0.04 -5.42
C PRO A 97 12.30 1.19 -5.07
N LEU A 98 13.07 1.12 -3.97
CA LEU A 98 13.94 2.20 -3.55
C LEU A 98 14.94 2.54 -4.67
N ASP A 99 14.90 3.77 -5.17
CA ASP A 99 15.94 4.29 -6.06
C ASP A 99 17.21 4.55 -5.23
N ARG A 100 18.08 3.54 -5.25
CA ARG A 100 19.31 3.55 -4.47
C ARG A 100 20.28 4.64 -4.91
N GLN A 101 20.38 4.91 -6.21
CA GLN A 101 21.29 5.93 -6.72
C GLN A 101 20.85 7.32 -6.28
N ARG A 102 19.54 7.59 -6.31
CA ARG A 102 18.97 8.82 -5.77
C ARG A 102 19.21 8.93 -4.27
N LEU A 103 18.96 7.87 -3.50
CA LEU A 103 19.19 7.88 -2.06
C LEU A 103 20.67 8.15 -1.71
N GLU A 104 21.60 7.49 -2.39
CA GLU A 104 23.04 7.70 -2.20
C GLU A 104 23.44 9.14 -2.54
N THR A 105 22.86 9.71 -3.59
CA THR A 105 23.06 11.12 -3.96
C THR A 105 22.53 12.07 -2.88
N GLU A 106 21.34 11.83 -2.34
CA GLU A 106 20.75 12.62 -1.25
C GLU A 106 21.60 12.52 0.04
N ILE A 107 22.10 11.32 0.38
CA ILE A 107 23.01 11.12 1.52
C ILE A 107 24.31 11.90 1.33
N GLU A 108 24.90 11.88 0.13
CA GLU A 108 26.14 12.60 -0.15
C GLU A 108 25.95 14.12 -0.12
N GLN A 109 24.80 14.62 -0.60
CA GLN A 109 24.44 16.02 -0.48
C GLN A 109 24.28 16.44 0.99
N TRP A 110 23.61 15.62 1.80
CA TRP A 110 23.47 15.84 3.23
C TRP A 110 24.83 15.86 3.94
N ARG A 111 25.72 14.90 3.66
CA ARG A 111 27.08 14.85 4.22
C ARG A 111 27.90 16.10 3.89
N ARG A 112 27.69 16.69 2.71
CA ARG A 112 28.33 17.94 2.27
C ARG A 112 27.64 19.20 2.79
N GLY A 113 26.67 19.08 3.70
CA GLY A 113 25.93 20.21 4.27
C GLY A 113 24.91 20.85 3.31
N ARG A 114 24.56 20.17 2.21
CA ARG A 114 23.57 20.64 1.25
C ARG A 114 22.23 19.95 1.49
N THR A 115 21.37 20.58 2.28
CA THR A 115 19.97 20.13 2.42
C THR A 115 19.19 20.62 1.21
N VAL A 116 18.63 19.71 0.41
CA VAL A 116 17.62 20.10 -0.58
C VAL A 116 16.41 20.59 0.23
N ALA A 117 16.09 21.87 0.12
CA ALA A 117 14.91 22.44 0.74
C ALA A 117 13.68 21.61 0.36
N ARG A 118 12.93 21.14 1.36
CA ARG A 118 11.59 20.56 1.17
C ARG A 118 10.77 21.55 0.36
N ARG A 119 10.35 21.17 -0.85
CA ARG A 119 9.28 21.90 -1.55
C ARG A 119 8.01 21.74 -0.72
N THR A 120 7.59 22.86 -0.11
CA THR A 120 6.24 23.12 0.40
C THR A 120 5.20 22.94 -0.69
#